data_AF-A0A2P4Y3G8-F1
#
_entry.id   AF-A0A2P4Y3G8-F1
#
_cell.length_a   1.000
_cell.length_b   1.000
_cell.length_c   1.000
_cell.angle_alpha   90.00
_cell.angle_beta   90.00
_cell.angle_gamma   90.00
#
_symmetry.space_group_name_H-M   'P 1'
#
loop_
_entity.id
_entity.type
_entity.pdbx_description
1 polymer ?
#
loop_
_entity_poly.entity_id
_entity_poly.type
_entity_poly.pdbx_seq_one_letter_code
_entity_poly.pdbx_strand_id
1 'polypeptide(L)'
;MPGNAVTGALALLGPAHSKQLQEFQYVEVVSAAEATVTVKTIDPDGDDQRSEFEVAKDIVELRLVPYERQLWPGSYLAHPVAFVKTEHSGVDSWSYGVVSGYTASETTHLLHITSAEGPTRFPLTDTQSVIKVDSLNYALQPGAGVNVVALSPLELLRQQDAIVAACRKRRAGVPSSRQSSLY
;
A
#
# COMPACT_ATOMS: atom_id res chain seq x y z
N MET A 1 -23.47 10.96 -4.86
CA MET A 1 -23.31 11.90 -5.99
C MET A 1 -21.87 11.80 -6.44
N PRO A 2 -21.58 11.57 -7.74
CA PRO A 2 -20.21 11.72 -8.24
C PRO A 2 -19.73 13.15 -7.95
N GLY A 3 -18.46 13.30 -7.57
CA GLY A 3 -17.88 14.63 -7.36
C GLY A 3 -17.54 15.29 -8.69
N ASN A 4 -17.18 16.58 -8.66
CA ASN A 4 -16.80 17.31 -9.87
C ASN A 4 -15.27 17.25 -10.07
N ALA A 5 -14.82 16.87 -11.27
CA ALA A 5 -13.41 16.83 -11.62
C ALA A 5 -12.88 18.25 -11.91
N VAL A 6 -12.54 18.97 -10.84
CA VAL A 6 -11.94 20.32 -10.89
C VAL A 6 -10.42 20.25 -10.72
N THR A 7 -9.69 21.26 -11.19
CA THR A 7 -8.24 21.37 -10.98
C THR A 7 -7.88 21.24 -9.50
N GLY A 8 -6.90 20.39 -9.19
CA GLY A 8 -6.48 20.04 -7.83
C GLY A 8 -7.26 18.89 -7.19
N ALA A 9 -8.33 18.40 -7.82
CA ALA A 9 -9.05 17.23 -7.34
C ALA A 9 -8.17 15.97 -7.43
N LEU A 10 -8.24 15.13 -6.40
CA LEU A 10 -7.50 13.89 -6.31
C LEU A 10 -8.39 12.71 -6.70
N ALA A 11 -7.90 11.81 -7.54
CA ALA A 11 -8.57 10.57 -7.92
C ALA A 11 -7.62 9.36 -7.76
N LEU A 12 -8.18 8.17 -7.49
CA LEU A 12 -7.44 6.91 -7.48
C LEU A 12 -7.84 6.07 -8.70
N LEU A 13 -6.97 6.04 -9.69
CA LEU A 13 -7.15 5.32 -10.94
C LEU A 13 -6.32 4.03 -10.96
N GLY A 14 -6.57 3.17 -11.94
CA GLY A 14 -5.89 1.89 -12.07
C GLY A 14 -6.00 1.38 -13.51
N PRO A 15 -5.48 0.18 -13.83
CA PRO A 15 -5.35 -0.31 -15.21
C PRO A 15 -6.68 -0.45 -15.96
N ALA A 16 -7.77 -0.68 -15.24
CA ALA A 16 -9.12 -0.73 -15.82
C ALA A 16 -9.64 0.63 -16.28
N HIS A 17 -9.09 1.73 -15.74
CA HIS A 17 -9.52 3.11 -16.01
C HIS A 17 -8.67 3.77 -17.11
N SER A 18 -7.37 3.46 -17.17
CA SER A 18 -6.45 3.94 -18.20
C SER A 18 -5.37 2.89 -18.48
N LYS A 19 -5.08 2.68 -19.78
CA LYS A 19 -4.04 1.74 -20.24
C LYS A 19 -2.61 2.17 -19.90
N GLN A 20 -2.42 3.43 -19.49
CA GLN A 20 -1.12 3.95 -19.11
C GLN A 20 -0.74 3.56 -17.68
N LEU A 21 -1.70 3.07 -16.89
CA LEU A 21 -1.49 2.65 -15.51
C LEU A 21 -1.27 1.15 -15.45
N GLN A 22 -0.20 0.72 -14.79
CA GLN A 22 0.09 -0.70 -14.53
C GLN A 22 -0.51 -1.18 -13.20
N GLU A 23 -0.79 -0.25 -12.29
CA GLU A 23 -1.35 -0.50 -10.96
C GLU A 23 -2.26 0.66 -10.55
N PHE A 24 -2.82 0.59 -9.33
CA PHE A 24 -3.57 1.69 -8.79
C PHE A 24 -2.63 2.86 -8.44
N GLN A 25 -2.89 4.03 -8.99
CA GLN A 25 -2.09 5.23 -8.79
C GLN A 25 -2.97 6.45 -8.52
N TYR A 26 -2.47 7.33 -7.66
CA TYR A 26 -3.10 8.62 -7.45
C TYR A 26 -2.83 9.52 -8.64
N VAL A 27 -3.86 10.24 -9.03
CA VAL A 27 -3.75 11.29 -10.03
C VAL A 27 -4.40 12.57 -9.53
N GLU A 28 -3.81 13.70 -9.87
CA GLU A 28 -4.39 15.01 -9.62
C GLU A 28 -4.82 15.65 -10.93
N VAL A 29 -6.03 16.21 -10.95
CA VAL A 29 -6.56 16.93 -12.08
C VAL A 29 -5.79 18.22 -12.30
N VAL A 30 -5.19 18.38 -13.47
CA VAL A 30 -4.44 19.59 -13.87
C VAL A 30 -5.37 20.55 -14.61
N SER A 31 -6.09 20.04 -15.60
CA SER A 31 -7.06 20.79 -16.38
C SER A 31 -8.25 19.91 -16.73
N ALA A 32 -9.44 20.52 -16.82
CA ALA A 32 -10.67 19.81 -17.17
C ALA A 32 -11.30 20.44 -18.42
N ALA A 33 -11.50 19.63 -19.45
CA ALA A 33 -12.30 19.95 -20.62
C ALA A 33 -13.73 19.41 -20.46
N GLU A 34 -14.56 19.48 -21.50
CA GLU A 34 -15.94 18.98 -21.44
C GLU A 34 -16.01 17.45 -21.28
N ALA A 35 -15.24 16.71 -22.08
CA ALA A 35 -15.29 15.24 -22.14
C ALA A 35 -14.09 14.54 -21.49
N THR A 36 -12.93 15.21 -21.46
CA THR A 36 -11.67 14.65 -20.94
C THR A 36 -11.04 15.58 -19.92
N VAL A 37 -10.18 15.00 -19.10
CA VAL A 37 -9.44 15.68 -18.03
C VAL A 37 -7.98 15.31 -18.18
N THR A 38 -7.09 16.31 -18.18
CA THR A 38 -5.66 16.07 -18.08
C THR A 38 -5.32 15.90 -16.60
N VAL A 39 -4.70 14.76 -16.29
CA VAL A 39 -4.30 14.39 -14.94
C VAL A 39 -2.79 14.17 -14.88
N LYS A 40 -2.20 14.39 -13.72
CA LYS A 40 -0.81 14.05 -13.44
C LYS A 40 -0.73 12.97 -12.37
N THR A 41 0.19 12.02 -12.49
CA THR A 41 0.45 11.05 -11.43
C THR A 41 1.02 11.72 -10.18
N ILE A 42 0.58 11.25 -9.02
CA ILE A 42 1.12 11.61 -7.71
C ILE A 42 1.65 10.35 -7.06
N ASP A 43 2.90 10.39 -6.63
CA ASP A 43 3.47 9.40 -5.73
C ASP A 43 3.40 9.92 -4.28
N PRO A 44 2.63 9.26 -3.39
CA PRO A 44 2.65 9.52 -1.95
C PRO A 44 4.03 9.42 -1.30
N ASP A 45 4.89 8.54 -1.83
CA ASP A 45 6.22 8.26 -1.28
C ASP A 45 7.29 9.25 -1.80
N GLY A 46 6.89 10.16 -2.70
CA GLY A 46 7.69 11.31 -3.10
C GLY A 46 8.64 11.10 -4.28
N ASP A 47 8.49 10.04 -5.10
CA ASP A 47 9.24 9.95 -6.35
C ASP A 47 8.76 11.00 -7.37
N ASP A 48 9.71 11.60 -8.09
CA ASP A 48 9.50 12.73 -9.00
C ASP A 48 9.01 12.30 -10.39
N GLN A 49 8.67 11.03 -10.59
CA GLN A 49 8.12 10.52 -11.85
C GLN A 49 6.64 10.89 -12.01
N ARG A 50 6.43 12.17 -12.32
CA ARG A 50 5.12 12.73 -12.65
C ARG A 50 4.91 12.61 -14.15
N SER A 51 3.94 11.79 -14.53
CA SER A 51 3.48 11.64 -15.91
C SER A 51 2.12 12.30 -16.06
N GLU A 52 1.95 13.08 -17.13
CA GLU A 52 0.69 13.70 -17.48
C GLU A 52 0.02 12.94 -18.62
N PHE A 53 -1.29 12.74 -18.50
CA PHE A 53 -2.09 12.09 -19.53
C PHE A 53 -3.57 12.45 -19.43
N GLU A 54 -4.33 12.12 -20.48
CA GLU A 54 -5.77 12.37 -20.54
C GLU A 54 -6.59 11.15 -20.12
N VAL A 55 -7.65 11.41 -19.36
CA VAL A 55 -8.64 10.42 -18.93
C VAL A 55 -10.03 10.96 -19.20
N ALA A 56 -11.00 10.08 -19.47
CA ALA A 56 -12.39 10.46 -19.59
C ALA A 56 -12.89 11.08 -18.28
N LYS A 57 -13.62 12.20 -18.39
CA LYS A 57 -14.05 13.00 -17.24
C LYS A 57 -14.97 12.22 -16.30
N ASP A 58 -15.91 11.47 -16.87
CA ASP A 58 -16.85 10.62 -16.14
C ASP A 58 -16.15 9.57 -15.27
N ILE A 59 -15.07 8.96 -15.79
CA ILE A 59 -14.23 8.02 -15.04
C ILE A 59 -13.59 8.72 -13.84
N VAL A 60 -13.03 9.92 -14.02
CA VAL A 60 -12.39 10.67 -12.93
C VAL A 60 -13.41 11.02 -11.84
N GLU A 61 -14.58 11.53 -12.23
CA GLU A 61 -15.65 11.93 -11.30
C GLU A 61 -16.17 10.78 -10.43
N LEU A 62 -16.16 9.54 -10.96
CA LEU A 62 -16.51 8.32 -10.21
C LEU A 62 -15.40 7.83 -9.28
N ARG A 63 -14.18 8.35 -9.42
CA ARG A 63 -12.96 7.85 -8.75
C ARG A 63 -12.30 8.90 -7.85
N LEU A 64 -12.97 10.01 -7.58
CA LEU A 64 -12.50 11.05 -6.68
C LEU A 64 -12.34 10.56 -5.24
N VAL A 65 -11.27 11.02 -4.60
CA VAL A 65 -10.84 10.58 -3.25
C VAL A 65 -10.49 11.78 -2.36
N PRO A 66 -11.50 12.49 -1.82
CA PRO A 66 -11.29 13.79 -1.17
C PRO A 66 -10.51 13.72 0.16
N TYR A 67 -10.50 12.59 0.85
CA TYR A 67 -9.95 12.45 2.21
C TYR A 67 -8.60 11.75 2.27
N GLU A 68 -7.94 11.50 1.14
CA GLU A 68 -6.79 10.59 1.11
C GLU A 68 -5.41 11.25 1.24
N ARG A 69 -5.31 12.57 1.03
CA ARG A 69 -4.01 13.29 1.00
C ARG A 69 -3.17 13.22 2.27
N GLN A 70 -3.77 12.89 3.41
CA GLN A 70 -3.06 12.87 4.69
C GLN A 70 -2.31 11.55 4.93
N LEU A 71 -2.93 10.43 4.58
CA LEU A 71 -2.45 9.08 4.95
C LEU A 71 -2.32 8.13 3.75
N TRP A 72 -2.79 8.54 2.57
CA TRP A 72 -2.70 7.81 1.31
C TRP A 72 -3.10 6.33 1.41
N PRO A 73 -4.27 6.00 2.00
CA PRO A 73 -4.67 4.61 2.24
C PRO A 73 -4.79 3.79 0.96
N GLY A 74 -5.19 4.42 -0.15
CA GLY A 74 -5.22 3.80 -1.48
C GLY A 74 -3.85 3.39 -2.03
N SER A 75 -2.74 3.95 -1.52
CA SER A 75 -1.38 3.55 -1.93
C SER A 75 -1.02 2.13 -1.49
N TYR A 76 -1.72 1.60 -0.48
CA TYR A 76 -1.53 0.23 -0.02
C TYR A 76 -2.40 -0.76 -0.80
N LEU A 77 -3.36 -0.29 -1.60
CA LEU A 77 -4.33 -1.16 -2.28
C LEU A 77 -3.62 -2.18 -3.16
N ALA A 78 -4.02 -3.45 -3.06
CA ALA A 78 -3.44 -4.58 -3.76
C ALA A 78 -1.96 -4.87 -3.42
N HIS A 79 -1.39 -4.22 -2.40
CA HIS A 79 -0.04 -4.47 -1.93
C HIS A 79 -0.04 -5.40 -0.71
N PRO A 80 0.97 -6.28 -0.58
CA PRO A 80 1.23 -6.93 0.69
C PRO A 80 1.83 -5.92 1.67
N VAL A 81 1.47 -6.09 2.94
CA VAL A 81 1.87 -5.20 4.03
C VAL A 81 2.27 -5.99 5.28
N ALA A 82 3.20 -5.43 6.05
CA ALA A 82 3.39 -5.75 7.46
C ALA A 82 2.65 -4.71 8.31
N PHE A 83 1.89 -5.16 9.30
CA PHE A 83 1.06 -4.30 10.15
C PHE A 83 1.00 -4.84 11.58
N VAL A 84 0.72 -3.95 12.53
CA VAL A 84 0.59 -4.32 13.93
C VAL A 84 -0.77 -4.95 14.20
N LYS A 85 -0.79 -6.07 14.92
CA LYS A 85 -2.01 -6.72 15.37
C LYS A 85 -1.93 -7.03 16.85
N THR A 86 -3.00 -6.72 17.59
CA THR A 86 -3.15 -7.16 18.97
C THR A 86 -3.62 -8.62 19.00
N GLU A 87 -2.82 -9.49 19.60
CA GLU A 87 -3.14 -10.89 19.82
C GLU A 87 -4.14 -11.08 20.97
N HIS A 88 -4.70 -12.29 21.10
CA HIS A 88 -5.61 -12.66 22.19
C HIS A 88 -4.98 -12.47 23.58
N SER A 89 -3.65 -12.53 23.67
CA SER A 89 -2.86 -12.28 24.87
C SER A 89 -2.78 -10.80 25.25
N GLY A 90 -3.32 -9.90 24.42
CA GLY A 90 -3.19 -8.45 24.56
C GLY A 90 -1.85 -7.90 24.09
N VAL A 91 -1.01 -8.74 23.46
CA VAL A 91 0.29 -8.35 22.94
C VAL A 91 0.16 -7.85 21.52
N ASP A 92 0.72 -6.67 21.25
CA ASP A 92 0.87 -6.15 19.90
C ASP A 92 2.07 -6.80 19.21
N SER A 93 1.82 -7.51 18.11
CA SER A 93 2.83 -8.19 17.31
C SER A 93 2.73 -7.84 15.83
N TRP A 94 3.84 -8.01 15.11
CA TRP A 94 3.87 -7.83 13.66
C TRP A 94 3.18 -8.98 12.94
N SER A 95 2.30 -8.64 12.02
CA SER A 95 1.53 -9.55 11.17
C SER A 95 1.65 -9.16 9.71
N TYR A 96 1.32 -10.09 8.80
CA TYR A 96 1.40 -9.88 7.36
C TYR A 96 0.05 -10.14 6.68
N GLY A 97 -0.26 -9.36 5.65
CA GLY A 97 -1.49 -9.51 4.87
C GLY A 97 -1.45 -8.73 3.57
N VAL A 98 -2.51 -8.84 2.78
CA VAL A 98 -2.70 -8.08 1.53
C VAL A 98 -3.86 -7.13 1.69
N VAL A 99 -3.69 -5.87 1.32
CA VAL A 99 -4.77 -4.88 1.36
C VAL A 99 -5.71 -5.11 0.18
N SER A 100 -6.94 -5.47 0.50
CA SER A 100 -8.02 -5.74 -0.47
C SER A 100 -8.91 -4.53 -0.73
N GLY A 101 -8.85 -3.52 0.13
CA GLY A 101 -9.67 -2.32 0.07
C GLY A 101 -9.34 -1.39 1.22
N TYR A 102 -10.03 -0.27 1.29
CA TYR A 102 -9.89 0.68 2.39
C TYR A 102 -11.18 1.50 2.55
N THR A 103 -11.28 2.21 3.68
CA THR A 103 -12.30 3.22 3.94
C THR A 103 -11.58 4.51 4.28
N ALA A 104 -11.93 5.61 3.63
CA ALA A 104 -11.38 6.94 3.90
C ALA A 104 -12.51 7.96 4.04
N SER A 105 -12.58 8.61 5.20
CA SER A 105 -13.44 9.76 5.49
C SER A 105 -12.62 10.83 6.22
N GLU A 106 -13.24 11.94 6.56
CA GLU A 106 -12.59 13.03 7.31
C GLU A 106 -12.03 12.58 8.67
N THR A 107 -12.64 11.58 9.30
CA THR A 107 -12.29 11.14 10.66
C THR A 107 -11.80 9.70 10.74
N THR A 108 -11.91 8.94 9.65
CA THR A 108 -11.70 7.49 9.66
C THR A 108 -10.90 7.05 8.45
N HIS A 109 -9.76 6.42 8.71
CA HIS A 109 -8.94 5.76 7.71
C HIS A 109 -8.71 4.32 8.14
N LEU A 110 -9.24 3.38 7.38
CA LEU A 110 -9.13 1.95 7.65
C LEU A 110 -8.60 1.22 6.42
N LEU A 111 -7.63 0.34 6.60
CA LEU A 111 -7.24 -0.64 5.59
C LEU A 111 -8.02 -1.94 5.81
N HIS A 112 -8.50 -2.54 4.74
CA HIS A 112 -9.15 -3.85 4.75
C HIS A 112 -8.11 -4.90 4.32
N ILE A 113 -7.52 -5.58 5.29
CA ILE A 113 -6.39 -6.47 5.09
C ILE A 113 -6.86 -7.91 5.15
N THR A 114 -6.50 -8.72 4.16
CA THR A 114 -6.70 -10.17 4.17
C THR A 114 -5.41 -10.87 4.56
N SER A 115 -5.45 -11.68 5.62
CA SER A 115 -4.33 -12.46 6.12
C SER A 115 -4.69 -13.95 6.18
N ALA A 116 -3.72 -14.81 6.53
CA ALA A 116 -3.98 -16.24 6.74
C ALA A 116 -5.03 -16.50 7.85
N GLU A 117 -5.14 -15.59 8.81
CA GLU A 117 -6.10 -15.66 9.92
C GLU A 117 -7.48 -15.07 9.56
N GLY A 118 -7.63 -14.53 8.35
CA GLY A 118 -8.85 -13.94 7.85
C GLY A 118 -8.77 -12.43 7.61
N PRO A 119 -9.92 -11.80 7.30
CA PRO A 119 -10.01 -10.38 7.03
C PRO A 119 -9.99 -9.53 8.32
N THR A 120 -9.21 -8.46 8.30
CA THR A 120 -9.02 -7.53 9.41
C THR A 120 -9.23 -6.09 8.92
N ARG A 121 -9.85 -5.25 9.77
CA ARG A 121 -9.89 -3.80 9.57
C ARG A 121 -8.81 -3.16 10.42
N PHE A 122 -7.82 -2.57 9.76
CA PHE A 122 -6.67 -1.95 10.42
C PHE A 122 -6.81 -0.42 10.42
N PRO A 123 -6.86 0.24 11.58
CA PRO A 123 -6.86 1.69 11.66
C PRO A 123 -5.53 2.28 11.20
N LEU A 124 -5.56 3.04 10.11
CA LEU A 124 -4.39 3.77 9.64
C LEU A 124 -4.34 5.11 10.37
N THR A 125 -3.59 5.17 11.47
CA THR A 125 -3.43 6.39 12.28
C THR A 125 -2.22 7.21 11.84
N ASP A 126 -1.20 6.53 11.34
CA ASP A 126 0.05 7.10 10.85
C ASP A 126 0.63 6.22 9.74
N THR A 127 1.55 6.77 8.94
CA THR A 127 2.17 6.08 7.81
C THR A 127 3.26 5.08 8.22
N GLN A 128 3.62 4.99 9.50
CA GLN A 128 4.66 4.08 10.01
C GLN A 128 4.08 2.80 10.62
N SER A 129 2.79 2.81 10.94
CA SER A 129 2.03 1.68 11.51
C SER A 129 1.82 0.54 10.53
N VAL A 130 2.07 0.78 9.24
CA VAL A 130 1.97 -0.18 8.14
C VAL A 130 3.19 -0.01 7.23
N ILE A 131 3.81 -1.12 6.87
CA ILE A 131 4.97 -1.14 5.97
C ILE A 131 4.55 -1.88 4.70
N LYS A 132 4.68 -1.24 3.53
CA LYS A 132 4.57 -1.95 2.25
C LYS A 132 5.70 -2.98 2.16
N VAL A 133 5.39 -4.21 1.82
CA VAL A 133 6.40 -5.27 1.70
C VAL A 133 6.46 -5.79 0.27
N ASP A 134 7.62 -6.26 -0.15
CA ASP A 134 7.73 -6.99 -1.41
C ASP A 134 7.22 -8.44 -1.28
N SER A 135 7.08 -9.11 -2.42
CA SER A 135 6.59 -10.50 -2.49
C SER A 135 7.48 -11.50 -1.77
N LEU A 136 8.80 -11.27 -1.71
CA LEU A 136 9.74 -12.14 -1.00
C LEU A 136 9.55 -11.98 0.51
N ASN A 137 9.54 -10.74 1.01
CA ASN A 137 9.30 -10.45 2.42
C ASN A 137 7.90 -10.90 2.85
N TYR A 138 6.87 -10.76 2.00
CA TYR A 138 5.55 -11.31 2.26
C TYR A 138 5.56 -12.83 2.41
N ALA A 139 6.32 -13.55 1.58
CA ALA A 139 6.43 -15.00 1.65
C ALA A 139 7.26 -15.47 2.85
N LEU A 140 8.26 -14.70 3.26
CA LEU A 140 9.17 -15.05 4.36
C LEU A 140 8.68 -14.56 5.73
N GLN A 141 7.81 -13.55 5.75
CA GLN A 141 7.23 -12.92 6.93
C GLN A 141 8.26 -12.61 8.04
N PRO A 142 9.34 -11.87 7.73
CA PRO A 142 10.36 -11.57 8.73
C PRO A 142 9.77 -10.82 9.92
N GLY A 143 10.11 -11.24 11.13
CA GLY A 143 9.60 -10.61 12.35
C GLY A 143 8.12 -10.86 12.63
N ALA A 144 7.43 -11.74 11.89
CA ALA A 144 6.05 -12.11 12.23
C ALA A 144 5.95 -12.71 13.64
N GLY A 145 4.93 -12.29 14.39
CA GLY A 145 4.72 -12.67 15.78
C GLY A 145 5.69 -12.01 16.77
N VAL A 146 6.63 -11.19 16.31
CA VAL A 146 7.52 -10.43 17.20
C VAL A 146 6.77 -9.22 17.74
N ASN A 147 6.92 -8.99 19.05
CA ASN A 147 6.31 -7.86 19.75
C ASN A 147 6.82 -6.52 19.16
N VAL A 148 5.91 -5.55 18.99
CA VAL A 148 6.23 -4.24 18.40
C VAL A 148 7.20 -3.41 19.24
N VAL A 149 7.19 -3.55 20.56
CA VAL A 149 8.17 -2.93 21.47
C VAL A 149 9.56 -3.55 21.29
N ALA A 150 9.63 -4.82 20.91
CA ALA A 150 10.90 -5.50 20.66
C ALA A 150 11.49 -5.19 19.29
N LEU A 151 10.65 -4.85 18.30
CA LEU A 151 11.06 -4.51 16.96
C LEU A 151 10.27 -3.32 16.44
N SER A 152 10.91 -2.16 16.38
CA SER A 152 10.29 -0.95 15.82
C SER A 152 10.08 -1.07 14.30
N PRO A 153 9.20 -0.25 13.70
CA PRO A 153 8.96 -0.29 12.25
C PRO A 153 10.23 -0.13 11.41
N LEU A 154 11.14 0.75 11.84
CA LEU A 154 12.41 0.99 11.13
C LEU A 154 13.36 -0.21 11.22
N GLU A 155 13.40 -0.90 12.36
CA GLU A 155 14.23 -2.10 12.52
C GLU A 155 13.68 -3.26 11.71
N LEU A 156 12.35 -3.41 11.65
CA LEU A 156 11.70 -4.40 10.79
C LEU A 156 12.01 -4.13 9.32
N LEU A 157 11.87 -2.88 8.87
CA LEU A 157 12.21 -2.49 7.49
C LEU A 157 13.67 -2.82 7.15
N ARG A 158 14.61 -2.50 8.05
CA ARG A 158 16.03 -2.85 7.87
C ARG A 158 16.25 -4.37 7.74
N GLN A 159 15.53 -5.18 8.52
CA GLN A 159 15.60 -6.63 8.42
C GLN A 159 15.05 -7.15 7.08
N GLN A 160 13.92 -6.60 6.63
CA GLN A 160 13.31 -6.88 5.32
C GLN A 160 14.28 -6.56 4.17
N ASP A 161 14.91 -5.38 4.20
CA ASP A 161 15.89 -4.96 3.20
C ASP A 161 17.13 -5.87 3.17
N ALA A 162 17.61 -6.28 4.35
CA ALA A 162 18.76 -7.18 4.47
C ALA A 162 18.49 -8.56 3.85
N ILE A 163 17.28 -9.10 4.02
CA ILE A 163 16.85 -10.36 3.43
C ILE A 163 16.80 -10.25 1.90
N VAL A 164 16.19 -9.19 1.38
CA VAL A 164 16.13 -8.93 -0.07
C VAL A 164 17.54 -8.82 -0.65
N ALA A 165 18.43 -8.06 0.01
CA ALA A 165 19.81 -7.92 -0.42
C ALA A 165 20.56 -9.27 -0.40
N ALA A 166 20.35 -10.10 0.62
CA ALA A 166 20.98 -11.42 0.71
C ALA A 166 20.48 -12.37 -0.39
N CYS A 167 19.19 -12.37 -0.70
CA CYS A 167 18.61 -13.17 -1.77
C CYS A 167 19.10 -12.72 -3.16
N ARG A 168 19.20 -11.41 -3.39
CA ARG A 168 19.76 -10.85 -4.64
C ARG A 168 21.23 -11.26 -4.85
N LYS A 169 22.05 -11.27 -3.78
CA LYS A 169 23.45 -11.74 -3.82
C LYS A 169 23.56 -13.25 -4.11
N ARG A 170 22.56 -14.02 -3.72
CA ARG A 170 22.50 -15.49 -3.86
C ARG A 170 21.84 -15.99 -5.14
N ARG A 171 21.88 -15.25 -6.26
CA ARG A 171 21.56 -15.80 -7.60
C ARG A 171 22.42 -17.02 -8.01
N ALA A 172 23.31 -17.50 -7.14
CA ALA A 172 24.03 -18.78 -7.24
C ALA A 172 23.63 -19.85 -6.18
N GLY A 173 22.49 -19.75 -5.48
CA GLY A 173 21.97 -20.83 -4.63
C GLY A 173 21.32 -20.38 -3.32
N VAL A 174 20.20 -21.04 -2.96
CA VAL A 174 19.39 -20.80 -1.76
C VAL A 174 20.22 -20.91 -0.46
N PRO A 175 19.99 -20.06 0.57
CA PRO A 175 20.68 -20.17 1.84
C PRO A 175 20.45 -21.48 2.61
N SER A 176 21.55 -22.04 3.12
CA SER A 176 21.61 -23.25 3.95
C SER A 176 21.01 -23.12 5.36
N SER A 177 20.46 -21.97 5.76
CA SER A 177 19.81 -21.79 7.06
C SER A 177 18.39 -22.39 7.14
N ARG A 178 17.91 -23.06 6.09
CA ARG A 178 16.60 -23.75 6.02
C ARG A 178 16.70 -25.25 5.73
N GLN A 179 17.71 -25.95 6.27
CA GLN A 179 17.72 -27.43 6.22
C GLN A 179 17.21 -28.10 7.51
N SER A 180 16.90 -27.35 8.57
CA SER A 180 16.48 -27.89 9.87
C SER A 180 14.97 -27.79 10.17
N SER A 181 14.11 -27.60 9.16
CA SER A 181 12.64 -27.65 9.36
C SER A 181 11.92 -28.57 8.37
N LEU A 182 12.66 -29.52 7.79
CA LEU A 182 12.11 -30.66 7.06
C LEU A 182 12.61 -31.95 7.72
N TYR A 183 12.21 -32.14 8.97
CA TYR A 183 12.00 -33.45 9.62
C TYR A 183 10.95 -33.25 10.73
#